data_AF-A0A7Y4UE22-F1
#
_entry.id   AF-A0A7Y4UE22-F1
#
_cell.length_a   1.000
_cell.length_b   1.000
_cell.length_c   1.000
_cell.angle_alpha   90.00
_cell.angle_beta   90.00
_cell.angle_gamma   90.00
#
_symmetry.space_group_name_H-M   'P 1'
#
loop_
_entity.id
_entity.type
_entity.pdbx_description
1 polymer ?
#
loop_
_entity_poly.entity_id
_entity_poly.type
_entity_poly.pdbx_seq_one_letter_code
_entity_poly.pdbx_strand_id
1 'polypeptide(L)'
;MFNRAAPYETHRPRAAEAAFSETSAQLCSACGVPFDSQYFDVSGVFKKPVIGETRVLAEFDLPPQYCGVLEYFAQFTDQHAKDLSLIETAGVEWQILADGSPLFPYLSLDRIVNPWGASVMPVAVRLPESTRITMVARGVALKDPADIPPDKVGGRLLGRYWYNAVYDQRGTDAGRRRY
;
A
#
# COMPACT_ATOMS: atom_id res chain seq x y z
N MET A 1 20.48 60.09 49.01
CA MET A 1 19.34 59.61 48.19
C MET A 1 19.88 58.63 47.17
N PHE A 2 19.87 57.33 47.51
CA PHE A 2 20.26 56.26 46.59
C PHE A 2 18.98 55.66 45.99
N ASN A 3 18.77 55.87 44.69
CA ASN A 3 17.66 55.25 43.98
C ASN A 3 17.95 53.76 43.80
N ARG A 4 17.07 52.93 44.36
CA ARG A 4 17.05 51.47 44.22
C ARG A 4 16.72 51.09 42.78
N ALA A 5 17.57 50.30 42.15
CA ALA A 5 17.23 49.58 40.92
C ALA A 5 16.22 48.47 41.24
N ALA A 6 15.13 48.41 40.47
CA ALA A 6 14.15 47.32 40.51
C ALA A 6 14.76 46.03 39.90
N PRO A 7 14.44 44.84 40.40
CA PRO A 7 14.88 43.59 39.80
C PRO A 7 14.10 43.30 38.50
N TYR A 8 14.82 42.79 37.50
CA TYR A 8 14.25 42.25 36.28
C TYR A 8 13.51 40.94 36.61
N GLU A 9 12.19 40.96 36.52
CA GLU A 9 11.39 39.72 36.55
C GLU A 9 11.62 38.96 35.25
N THR A 10 12.23 37.79 35.37
CA THR A 10 12.33 36.81 34.30
C THR A 10 10.95 36.21 34.05
N HIS A 11 10.20 36.78 33.11
CA HIS A 11 9.03 36.14 32.54
C HIS A 11 9.46 34.85 31.84
N ARG A 12 9.43 33.72 32.56
CA ARG A 12 9.31 32.39 31.94
C ARG A 12 8.02 32.41 31.12
N PRO A 13 8.05 32.22 29.79
CA PRO A 13 6.82 31.92 29.09
C PRO A 13 6.31 30.60 29.65
N ARG A 14 5.17 30.66 30.34
CA ARG A 14 4.37 29.52 30.72
C ARG A 14 4.11 28.77 29.41
N ALA A 15 4.63 27.56 29.28
CA ALA A 15 4.36 26.69 28.15
C ALA A 15 2.83 26.54 28.07
N ALA A 16 2.21 27.31 27.20
CA ALA A 16 0.92 26.98 26.67
C ALA A 16 1.21 25.74 25.83
N GLU A 17 0.97 24.56 26.41
CA GLU A 17 0.68 23.36 25.64
C GLU A 17 -0.54 23.72 24.80
N ALA A 18 -0.26 24.23 23.60
CA ALA A 18 -1.21 24.24 22.53
C ALA A 18 -1.53 22.77 22.27
N ALA A 19 -2.63 22.30 22.87
CA ALA A 19 -3.31 21.14 22.38
C ALA A 19 -3.57 21.39 20.90
N PHE A 20 -2.77 20.75 20.04
CA PHE A 20 -3.06 20.65 18.62
C PHE A 20 -4.43 19.97 18.51
N SER A 21 -5.48 20.77 18.32
CA SER A 21 -6.73 20.28 17.78
C SER A 21 -6.49 20.02 16.30
N GLU A 22 -5.94 18.85 16.00
CA GLU A 22 -5.50 18.43 14.68
C GLU A 22 -6.62 17.77 13.87
N THR A 23 -7.87 18.21 14.02
CA THR A 23 -9.01 17.57 13.35
C THR A 23 -10.04 18.60 12.88
N SER A 24 -9.66 19.38 11.87
CA SER A 24 -10.59 19.69 10.79
C SER A 24 -9.98 19.12 9.51
N ALA A 25 -10.28 17.85 9.24
CA ALA A 25 -9.93 17.23 7.97
C ALA A 25 -10.61 18.04 6.86
N GLN A 26 -9.84 18.86 6.16
CA GLN A 26 -10.37 19.68 5.07
C GLN A 26 -10.93 18.71 4.02
N LEU A 27 -12.19 18.84 3.63
CA LEU A 27 -12.71 18.02 2.54
C LEU A 27 -12.20 18.60 1.21
N CYS A 28 -11.86 17.74 0.26
CA CYS A 28 -11.56 18.14 -1.11
C CYS A 28 -12.77 18.85 -1.70
N SER A 29 -12.59 20.09 -2.16
CA SER A 29 -13.67 20.92 -2.70
C SER A 29 -14.26 20.38 -4.01
N ALA A 30 -13.57 19.46 -4.69
CA ALA A 30 -14.04 18.84 -5.94
C ALA A 30 -14.83 17.54 -5.72
N CYS A 31 -14.49 16.73 -4.72
CA CYS A 31 -15.09 15.39 -4.51
C CYS A 31 -15.61 15.12 -3.09
N GLY A 32 -15.43 16.03 -2.15
CA GLY A 32 -15.94 15.93 -0.77
C GLY A 32 -15.23 14.92 0.12
N VAL A 33 -14.11 14.33 -0.32
CA VAL A 33 -13.31 13.36 0.45
C VAL A 33 -12.35 14.08 1.40
N PRO A 34 -12.15 13.65 2.66
CA PRO A 34 -11.22 14.33 3.56
C PRO A 34 -9.78 14.33 3.01
N PHE A 35 -9.02 15.39 3.30
CA PHE A 35 -7.58 15.52 3.06
C PHE A 35 -6.76 14.64 4.02
N ASP A 36 -7.31 13.50 4.44
CA ASP A 36 -6.65 12.50 5.27
C ASP A 36 -6.01 11.39 4.43
N SER A 37 -5.83 11.62 3.12
CA SER A 37 -5.24 10.64 2.23
C SER A 37 -3.83 10.27 2.69
N GLN A 38 -3.68 9.04 3.16
CA GLN A 38 -2.41 8.43 3.53
C GLN A 38 -1.89 7.57 2.38
N TYR A 39 -0.61 7.21 2.44
CA TYR A 39 0.04 6.32 1.47
C TYR A 39 0.39 4.99 2.11
N PHE A 40 0.33 3.94 1.32
CA PHE A 40 1.02 2.68 1.62
C PHE A 40 2.05 2.40 0.55
N ASP A 41 3.23 1.95 0.98
CA ASP A 41 4.33 1.56 0.12
C ASP A 41 5.05 0.38 0.75
N VAL A 42 4.69 -0.83 0.32
CA VAL A 42 5.20 -2.07 0.88
C VAL A 42 5.92 -2.85 -0.20
N SER A 43 7.11 -3.35 0.12
CA SER A 43 7.92 -4.12 -0.82
C SER A 43 8.75 -5.19 -0.13
N GLY A 44 9.14 -6.20 -0.90
CA GLY A 44 9.98 -7.28 -0.43
C GLY A 44 10.67 -8.01 -1.57
N VAL A 45 11.81 -8.62 -1.26
CA VAL A 45 12.60 -9.44 -2.19
C VAL A 45 12.96 -10.74 -1.48
N PHE A 46 12.68 -11.86 -2.13
CA PHE A 46 12.81 -13.19 -1.58
C PHE A 46 13.52 -14.11 -2.57
N LYS A 47 13.97 -15.26 -2.08
CA LYS A 47 14.39 -16.37 -2.96
C LYS A 47 13.18 -16.81 -3.79
N LYS A 48 13.42 -17.20 -5.05
CA LYS A 48 12.36 -17.76 -5.91
C LYS A 48 11.68 -18.95 -5.21
N PRO A 49 10.34 -18.98 -5.12
CA PRO A 49 9.61 -20.11 -4.56
C PRO A 49 9.87 -21.40 -5.36
N VAL A 50 9.86 -22.54 -4.66
CA VAL A 50 9.92 -23.86 -5.31
C VAL A 50 8.56 -24.25 -5.91
N ILE A 51 8.52 -25.26 -6.78
CA ILE A 51 7.26 -25.69 -7.41
C ILE A 51 6.22 -26.06 -6.34
N GLY A 52 5.03 -25.46 -6.44
CA GLY A 52 3.94 -25.65 -5.48
C GLY A 52 3.99 -24.73 -4.26
N GLU A 53 5.08 -24.00 -4.04
CA GLU A 53 5.18 -22.98 -2.99
C GLU A 53 4.57 -21.66 -3.47
N THR A 54 3.81 -21.01 -2.58
CA THR A 54 3.37 -19.63 -2.73
C THR A 54 4.09 -18.76 -1.72
N ARG A 55 4.66 -17.64 -2.18
CA ARG A 55 5.37 -16.67 -1.34
C ARG A 55 4.67 -15.31 -1.43
N VAL A 56 4.33 -14.74 -0.28
CA VAL A 56 3.89 -13.34 -0.18
C VAL A 56 5.11 -12.43 -0.30
N LEU A 57 5.06 -11.50 -1.25
CA LEU A 57 6.14 -10.56 -1.57
C LEU A 57 5.92 -9.19 -0.95
N ALA A 58 4.66 -8.76 -0.89
CA ALA A 58 4.22 -7.51 -0.31
C ALA A 58 2.77 -7.69 0.18
N GLU A 59 2.45 -7.10 1.33
CA GLU A 59 1.12 -7.20 1.96
C GLU A 59 0.77 -5.89 2.64
N PHE A 60 -0.47 -5.46 2.48
CA PHE A 60 -1.02 -4.30 3.16
C PHE A 60 -2.47 -4.55 3.57
N ASP A 61 -2.79 -4.23 4.82
CA ASP A 61 -4.13 -4.28 5.37
C ASP A 61 -4.71 -2.86 5.41
N LEU A 62 -5.83 -2.63 4.72
CA LEU A 62 -6.56 -1.38 4.86
C LEU A 62 -7.17 -1.28 6.26
N PRO A 63 -6.98 -0.16 6.97
CA PRO A 63 -7.64 0.05 8.25
C PRO A 63 -9.16 -0.01 8.11
N PRO A 64 -9.88 -0.48 9.15
CA PRO A 64 -11.35 -0.37 9.18
C PRO A 64 -11.80 1.07 8.97
N GLN A 65 -12.93 1.26 8.30
CA GLN A 65 -13.53 2.54 7.90
C GLN A 65 -12.76 3.35 6.83
N TYR A 66 -11.65 2.82 6.31
CA TYR A 66 -10.92 3.44 5.20
C TYR A 66 -11.20 2.70 3.90
N CYS A 67 -11.29 3.41 2.79
CA CYS A 67 -11.12 2.80 1.46
C CYS A 67 -9.83 3.28 0.82
N GLY A 68 -9.42 2.64 -0.26
CA GLY A 68 -8.22 3.07 -0.96
C GLY A 68 -8.22 2.77 -2.44
N VAL A 69 -7.05 2.97 -3.01
CA VAL A 69 -6.73 2.65 -4.39
C VAL A 69 -5.30 2.09 -4.43
N LEU A 70 -5.14 0.94 -5.08
CA LEU A 70 -3.84 0.48 -5.54
C LEU A 70 -3.47 1.34 -6.75
N GLU A 71 -2.50 2.23 -6.60
CA GLU A 71 -2.05 3.11 -7.68
C GLU A 71 -1.06 2.36 -8.58
N TYR A 72 -0.12 1.62 -7.98
CA TYR A 72 0.94 0.91 -8.67
C TYR A 72 1.31 -0.41 -7.98
N PHE A 73 1.82 -1.35 -8.79
CA PHE A 73 2.59 -2.48 -8.29
C PHE A 73 3.88 -2.63 -9.09
N ALA A 74 4.89 -3.30 -8.54
CA ALA A 74 6.12 -3.61 -9.27
C ALA A 74 6.51 -5.08 -9.09
N GLN A 75 7.07 -5.68 -10.14
CA GLN A 75 7.69 -7.00 -10.13
C GLN A 75 9.20 -6.86 -10.29
N PHE A 76 9.97 -7.56 -9.46
CA PHE A 76 11.43 -7.54 -9.50
C PHE A 76 11.95 -8.95 -9.70
N THR A 77 12.96 -9.12 -10.56
CA THR A 77 13.77 -10.34 -10.62
C THR A 77 15.23 -9.98 -10.81
N ASP A 78 16.13 -10.85 -10.36
CA ASP A 78 17.56 -10.67 -10.59
C ASP A 78 17.98 -10.93 -12.05
N GLN A 79 17.14 -11.61 -12.83
CA GLN A 79 17.36 -11.83 -14.26
C GLN A 79 17.05 -10.60 -15.09
N HIS A 80 15.89 -9.98 -14.88
CA HIS A 80 15.53 -8.76 -15.59
C HIS A 80 16.52 -7.63 -15.28
N ALA A 81 17.04 -7.58 -14.05
CA ALA A 81 18.10 -6.64 -13.68
C ALA A 81 19.41 -6.83 -14.47
N LYS A 82 19.70 -8.05 -14.94
CA LYS A 82 20.88 -8.37 -15.77
C LYS A 82 20.61 -8.12 -17.26
N ASP A 83 19.40 -8.41 -17.72
CA ASP A 83 18.95 -8.23 -19.10
C ASP A 83 17.49 -7.76 -19.15
N LEU A 84 17.30 -6.50 -19.51
CA LEU A 84 15.98 -5.84 -19.58
C LEU A 84 15.08 -6.38 -20.70
N SER A 85 15.63 -7.16 -21.66
CA SER A 85 14.83 -7.81 -22.69
C SER A 85 14.06 -9.03 -22.16
N LEU A 86 14.50 -9.60 -21.03
CA LEU A 86 13.91 -10.77 -20.41
C LEU A 86 12.74 -10.37 -19.52
N ILE A 87 11.54 -10.27 -20.11
CA ILE A 87 10.31 -10.00 -19.36
C ILE A 87 9.64 -11.26 -18.84
N GLU A 88 9.84 -12.41 -19.49
CA GLU A 88 9.29 -13.68 -19.01
C GLU A 88 10.01 -14.15 -17.75
N THR A 89 9.26 -14.67 -16.79
CA THR A 89 9.80 -15.11 -15.51
C THR A 89 9.63 -16.61 -15.37
N ALA A 90 10.56 -17.35 -15.97
CA ALA A 90 10.49 -18.80 -16.01
C ALA A 90 10.33 -19.43 -14.62
N GLY A 91 9.35 -20.32 -14.49
CA GLY A 91 9.05 -21.03 -13.24
C GLY A 91 8.46 -20.16 -12.13
N VAL A 92 7.94 -18.97 -12.47
CA VAL A 92 7.24 -18.07 -11.55
C VAL A 92 5.93 -17.59 -12.16
N GLU A 93 4.85 -17.72 -11.39
CA GLU A 93 3.57 -17.09 -11.66
C GLU A 93 3.32 -16.00 -10.60
N TRP A 94 2.90 -14.81 -11.02
CA TRP A 94 2.61 -13.68 -10.14
C TRP A 94 1.12 -13.44 -10.05
N GLN A 95 0.65 -13.11 -8.85
CA GLN A 95 -0.74 -12.69 -8.64
C GLN A 95 -0.80 -11.52 -7.67
N ILE A 96 -1.80 -10.67 -7.86
CA ILE A 96 -2.22 -9.69 -6.87
C ILE A 96 -3.55 -10.18 -6.35
N LEU A 97 -3.71 -10.28 -5.04
CA LEU A 97 -4.93 -10.76 -4.41
C LEU A 97 -5.55 -9.63 -3.59
N ALA A 98 -6.87 -9.49 -3.66
CA ALA A 98 -7.66 -8.73 -2.71
C ALA A 98 -8.51 -9.73 -1.91
N ASP A 99 -8.33 -9.75 -0.58
CA ASP A 99 -9.03 -10.65 0.33
C ASP A 99 -8.90 -12.13 -0.07
N GLY A 100 -7.70 -12.49 -0.55
CA GLY A 100 -7.35 -13.84 -1.02
C GLY A 100 -7.84 -14.19 -2.43
N SER A 101 -8.62 -13.33 -3.07
CA SER A 101 -9.11 -13.53 -4.44
C SER A 101 -8.25 -12.79 -5.46
N PRO A 102 -7.94 -13.37 -6.64
CA PRO A 102 -7.20 -12.67 -7.68
C PRO A 102 -7.85 -11.34 -8.09
N LEU A 103 -7.03 -10.29 -8.12
CA LEU A 103 -7.45 -8.93 -8.41
C LEU A 103 -7.54 -8.70 -9.92
N PHE A 104 -8.75 -8.49 -10.44
CA PHE A 104 -8.96 -8.14 -11.84
C PHE A 104 -8.32 -6.77 -12.17
N PRO A 105 -7.69 -6.58 -13.36
CA PRO A 105 -7.52 -7.55 -14.45
C PRO A 105 -6.27 -8.46 -14.34
N TYR A 106 -5.52 -8.38 -13.24
CA TYR A 106 -4.23 -9.09 -13.04
C TYR A 106 -4.43 -10.45 -12.37
N LEU A 107 -5.18 -11.33 -13.04
CA LEU A 107 -5.58 -12.63 -12.48
C LEU A 107 -4.39 -13.60 -12.30
N SER A 108 -3.49 -13.62 -13.27
CA SER A 108 -2.24 -14.36 -13.25
C SER A 108 -1.30 -13.78 -14.31
N LEU A 109 -0.03 -13.60 -13.94
CA LEU A 109 1.00 -13.07 -14.82
C LEU A 109 2.19 -14.03 -14.82
N ASP A 110 2.72 -14.34 -16.00
CA ASP A 110 3.91 -15.18 -16.20
C ASP A 110 5.15 -14.37 -16.61
N ARG A 111 5.01 -13.05 -16.60
CA ARG A 111 6.00 -12.07 -17.05
C ARG A 111 5.92 -10.80 -16.22
N ILE A 112 6.99 -10.01 -16.26
CA ILE A 112 7.06 -8.68 -15.69
C ILE A 112 6.23 -7.73 -16.56
N VAL A 113 5.17 -7.17 -15.98
CA VAL A 113 4.33 -6.13 -16.59
C VAL A 113 4.74 -4.74 -16.09
N ASN A 114 5.28 -4.65 -14.88
CA ASN A 114 5.74 -3.39 -14.31
C ASN A 114 7.07 -3.56 -13.54
N PRO A 115 8.24 -3.36 -14.18
CA PRO A 115 9.53 -3.69 -13.58
C PRO A 115 10.02 -2.71 -12.50
N TRP A 116 9.47 -1.49 -12.47
CA TRP A 116 9.98 -0.40 -11.63
C TRP A 116 8.93 0.30 -10.79
N GLY A 117 7.64 0.02 -10.99
CA GLY A 117 6.54 0.48 -10.15
C GLY A 117 6.23 1.98 -10.16
N ALA A 118 7.13 2.82 -10.68
CA ALA A 118 7.08 4.26 -10.42
C ALA A 118 6.67 5.16 -11.60
N SER A 119 6.51 4.67 -12.84
CA SER A 119 6.53 5.65 -13.94
C SER A 119 5.95 5.30 -15.31
N VAL A 120 5.37 4.11 -15.55
CA VAL A 120 4.94 3.79 -16.93
C VAL A 120 3.50 3.32 -17.09
N MET A 121 2.86 2.77 -16.06
CA MET A 121 1.45 2.37 -16.16
C MET A 121 0.75 2.45 -14.80
N PRO A 122 -0.10 3.47 -14.55
CA PRO A 122 -0.97 3.48 -13.39
C PRO A 122 -1.99 2.34 -13.53
N VAL A 123 -2.25 1.65 -12.42
CA VAL A 123 -3.18 0.52 -12.36
C VAL A 123 -4.55 0.97 -11.85
N ALA A 124 -4.56 1.86 -10.86
CA ALA A 124 -5.74 2.52 -10.30
C ALA A 124 -6.92 1.56 -9.99
N VAL A 125 -6.67 0.55 -9.15
CA VAL A 125 -7.71 -0.40 -8.72
C VAL A 125 -8.28 0.01 -7.37
N ARG A 126 -9.60 0.18 -7.29
CA ARG A 126 -10.29 0.59 -6.07
C ARG A 126 -10.31 -0.55 -5.04
N LEU A 127 -9.99 -0.22 -3.80
CA LEU A 127 -9.95 -1.13 -2.67
C LEU A 127 -11.11 -0.81 -1.71
N PRO A 128 -12.02 -1.76 -1.45
CA PRO A 128 -13.04 -1.65 -0.41
C PRO A 128 -12.47 -1.51 1.00
N GLU A 129 -13.34 -1.22 1.96
CA GLU A 129 -13.01 -1.21 3.39
C GLU A 129 -12.46 -2.55 3.87
N SER A 130 -11.45 -2.49 4.75
CA SER A 130 -10.82 -3.67 5.36
C SER A 130 -10.20 -4.64 4.36
N THR A 131 -10.02 -4.23 3.10
CA THR A 131 -9.40 -5.10 2.11
C THR A 131 -7.94 -5.34 2.45
N ARG A 132 -7.56 -6.62 2.50
CA ARG A 132 -6.18 -7.06 2.49
C ARG A 132 -5.72 -7.19 1.05
N ILE A 133 -4.71 -6.43 0.68
CA ILE A 133 -4.05 -6.58 -0.62
C ILE A 133 -2.71 -7.28 -0.46
N THR A 134 -2.49 -8.32 -1.26
CA THR A 134 -1.22 -9.06 -1.28
C THR A 134 -0.71 -9.20 -2.71
N MET A 135 0.61 -9.16 -2.85
CA MET A 135 1.29 -9.60 -4.04
C MET A 135 2.00 -10.90 -3.74
N VAL A 136 1.77 -11.91 -4.56
CA VAL A 136 2.35 -13.25 -4.37
C VAL A 136 3.11 -13.71 -5.60
N ALA A 137 4.16 -14.50 -5.37
CA ALA A 137 4.81 -15.31 -6.39
C ALA A 137 4.58 -16.79 -6.08
N ARG A 138 4.17 -17.55 -7.09
CA ARG A 138 3.99 -18.99 -7.04
C ARG A 138 5.07 -19.66 -7.85
N GLY A 139 5.71 -20.68 -7.27
CA GLY A 139 6.63 -21.52 -8.03
C GLY A 139 5.85 -22.48 -8.90
N VAL A 140 6.08 -22.40 -10.22
CA VAL A 140 5.44 -23.24 -11.22
C VAL A 140 6.49 -24.02 -12.00
N ALA A 141 6.06 -25.07 -12.71
CA ALA A 141 6.95 -25.80 -13.60
C ALA A 141 7.49 -24.89 -14.71
N LEU A 142 8.72 -25.16 -15.17
CA LEU A 142 9.27 -24.50 -16.35
C LEU A 142 8.44 -24.86 -17.59
N LYS A 143 8.30 -23.91 -18.51
CA LYS A 143 7.65 -24.16 -19.80
C LYS A 143 8.63 -24.86 -20.76
N ASP A 144 9.89 -24.41 -20.78
CA ASP A 144 10.99 -25.04 -21.50
C ASP A 144 12.08 -25.51 -20.51
N PRO A 145 12.57 -26.76 -20.57
CA PRO A 145 13.72 -27.21 -19.78
C PRO A 145 15.01 -26.39 -19.97
N ALA A 146 15.16 -25.67 -21.09
CA ALA A 146 16.28 -24.78 -21.35
C ALA A 146 16.13 -23.41 -20.65
N ASP A 147 14.95 -23.08 -20.13
CA ASP A 147 14.72 -21.83 -19.43
C ASP A 147 15.56 -21.77 -18.16
N ILE A 148 16.24 -20.64 -17.97
CA ILE A 148 16.92 -20.34 -16.73
C ILE A 148 15.91 -19.61 -15.84
N PRO A 149 15.55 -20.10 -14.65
CA PRO A 149 14.68 -19.38 -13.72
C PRO A 149 15.46 -18.33 -12.90
N PRO A 150 14.81 -17.31 -12.34
CA PRO A 150 15.46 -16.33 -11.48
C PRO A 150 15.85 -16.95 -10.12
N ASP A 151 16.89 -16.40 -9.49
CA ASP A 151 17.27 -16.79 -8.13
C ASP A 151 16.42 -16.04 -7.09
N LYS A 152 16.05 -14.81 -7.42
CA LYS A 152 15.29 -13.91 -6.55
C LYS A 152 14.11 -13.29 -7.27
N VAL A 153 13.02 -13.15 -6.53
CA VAL A 153 11.79 -12.51 -6.95
C VAL A 153 11.41 -11.46 -5.92
N GLY A 154 10.83 -10.36 -6.36
CA GLY A 154 10.37 -9.30 -5.47
C GLY A 154 9.10 -8.63 -5.98
N GLY A 155 8.40 -7.99 -5.06
CA GLY A 155 7.14 -7.31 -5.31
C GLY A 155 7.07 -6.00 -4.56
N ARG A 156 6.32 -5.05 -5.10
CA ARG A 156 5.95 -3.79 -4.42
C ARG A 156 4.50 -3.47 -4.67
N LEU A 157 3.80 -2.99 -3.65
CA LEU A 157 2.46 -2.41 -3.74
C LEU A 157 2.53 -0.97 -3.24
N LEU A 158 2.00 -0.04 -4.04
CA LEU A 158 1.99 1.39 -3.74
C LEU A 158 0.59 1.94 -4.01
N GLY A 159 0.06 2.70 -3.06
CA GLY A 159 -1.24 3.33 -3.24
C GLY A 159 -1.60 4.32 -2.16
N ARG A 160 -2.87 4.71 -2.17
CA ARG A 160 -3.45 5.68 -1.24
C ARG A 160 -4.69 5.13 -0.58
N TYR A 161 -4.97 5.62 0.62
CA TYR A 161 -6.18 5.30 1.36
C TYR A 161 -6.65 6.50 2.18
N TRP A 162 -7.95 6.56 2.43
CA TRP A 162 -8.60 7.68 3.11
C TRP A 162 -9.84 7.19 3.83
N TYR A 163 -10.19 7.89 4.90
CA TYR A 163 -11.38 7.63 5.66
C TYR A 163 -12.62 7.82 4.79
N ASN A 164 -13.59 6.92 4.94
CA ASN A 164 -14.85 7.00 4.24
C ASN A 164 -16.02 6.89 5.21
N ALA A 165 -16.65 8.03 5.48
CA ALA A 165 -17.76 8.19 6.40
C ALA A 165 -18.99 7.31 6.08
N VAL A 166 -19.13 6.82 4.84
CA VAL A 166 -20.22 5.89 4.47
C VAL A 166 -20.11 4.57 5.23
N TYR A 167 -18.90 4.14 5.59
CA TYR A 167 -18.70 2.90 6.34
C TYR A 167 -19.07 3.04 7.82
N ASP A 168 -18.87 4.21 8.40
CA ASP A 168 -19.28 4.53 9.78
C ASP A 168 -20.81 4.47 9.96
N GLN A 169 -21.56 4.90 8.94
CA GLN A 169 -23.02 4.87 8.95
C GLN A 169 -23.60 3.44 8.90
N ARG A 170 -22.89 2.46 8.31
CA ARG A 170 -23.34 1.05 8.31
C ARG A 170 -23.20 0.39 9.67
N GLY A 171 -22.19 0.78 10.45
CA GLY A 171 -22.02 0.33 11.83
C GLY A 171 -23.14 0.84 12.76
N THR A 172 -23.68 2.02 12.47
CA THR A 172 -24.77 2.63 13.26
C THR A 172 -26.17 2.16 12.83
N ASP A 173 -26.39 1.84 11.55
CA ASP A 173 -27.66 1.26 11.08
C ASP A 173 -27.86 -0.22 11.46
N ALA A 174 -26.77 -0.98 11.67
CA ALA A 174 -26.84 -2.32 12.25
C ALA A 174 -27.42 -2.33 13.68
N GLY A 175 -27.42 -1.18 14.37
CA GLY A 175 -28.04 -0.97 15.68
C GLY A 175 -29.48 -0.44 15.64
N ARG A 176 -30.03 -0.05 14.48
CA ARG A 176 -31.39 0.56 14.37
C ARG A 176 -32.49 -0.38 13.87
N ARG A 177 -32.19 -1.66 13.65
CA ARG A 177 -33.20 -2.69 13.35
C ARG A 177 -33.34 -3.71 14.47
N ARG A 178 -33.69 -3.27 15.69
CA ARG A 178 -34.38 -4.11 16.68
C ARG A 178 -35.31 -3.25 17.54
N TYR A 179 -36.61 -3.49 17.32
CA TYR A 179 -37.80 -3.07 18.09
C TYR A 179 -38.19 -1.59 18.04
#